data_AF-A0A3C1VCS7-F1
#
_entry.id   AF-A0A3C1VCS7-F1
#
_cell.length_a   1.000
_cell.length_b   1.000
_cell.length_c   1.000
_cell.angle_alpha   90.00
_cell.angle_beta   90.00
_cell.angle_gamma   90.00
#
_symmetry.space_group_name_H-M   'P 1'
#
loop_
_entity.id
_entity.type
_entity.pdbx_description
1 polymer ?
#
loop_
_entity_poly.entity_id
_entity_poly.type
_entity_poly.pdbx_seq_one_letter_code
_entity_poly.pdbx_strand_id
1 'polypeptide(L)' 'MPMTLDQIVEEASHLPREQVAEVVDRLTSGLHTDVEPGIESAWKQETRRRLAELESGKVQAVSGDMVSERIRKIVGR' A
#
# COMPACT_ATOMS: atom_id res chain seq x y z
N MET A 1 -26.74 20.15 8.25
CA MET A 1 -25.32 20.55 8.36
C MET A 1 -24.48 19.30 8.24
N PRO A 2 -23.33 19.34 7.54
CA PRO A 2 -22.42 18.20 7.51
C PRO A 2 -21.88 17.93 8.92
N MET A 3 -21.66 16.66 9.26
CA MET A 3 -20.99 16.28 10.51
C MET A 3 -19.55 16.80 10.52
N THR A 4 -19.03 17.15 11.70
CA THR A 4 -17.62 17.46 11.89
C THR A 4 -16.77 16.19 11.89
N LEU A 5 -15.46 16.32 11.67
CA LEU A 5 -14.53 15.21 11.77
C LEU A 5 -14.61 14.54 13.16
N ASP A 6 -14.63 15.34 14.22
CA ASP A 6 -14.72 14.83 15.59
C ASP A 6 -16.00 14.03 15.82
N GLN A 7 -17.13 14.48 15.26
CA GLN A 7 -18.39 13.73 15.32
C GLN A 7 -18.29 12.40 14.58
N ILE A 8 -17.62 12.35 13.43
CA ILE A 8 -17.44 11.10 12.68
C ILE A 8 -16.58 10.10 13.47
N VAL A 9 -15.50 10.58 14.10
CA VAL A 9 -14.60 9.75 14.91
C VAL A 9 -15.32 9.23 16.15
N GLU A 10 -16.05 10.11 16.84
CA GLU A 10 -16.82 9.76 18.04
C GLU A 10 -17.89 8.71 17.72
N GLU A 11 -18.70 8.92 16.68
CA GLU A 11 -19.73 7.95 16.28
C GLU A 11 -19.13 6.61 15.85
N ALA A 12 -18.02 6.62 15.10
CA ALA A 12 -17.33 5.39 14.72
C ALA A 12 -16.76 4.66 15.94
N SER A 13 -16.28 5.37 16.95
CA SER A 13 -15.70 4.76 18.16
C SER A 13 -16.70 3.96 19.00
N HIS A 14 -18.00 4.24 18.87
CA HIS A 14 -19.09 3.52 19.53
C HIS A 14 -19.47 2.20 18.84
N LEU A 15 -18.95 1.95 17.63
CA LEU A 15 -19.26 0.73 16.89
C LEU A 15 -18.47 -0.48 17.43
N PRO A 16 -18.98 -1.71 17.21
CA PRO A 16 -18.19 -2.92 17.39
C PRO A 16 -16.89 -2.85 16.55
N ARG A 17 -15.82 -3.44 17.07
CA ARG A 17 -14.48 -3.39 16.47
C ARG A 17 -14.46 -3.77 14.98
N GLU A 18 -15.24 -4.79 14.60
CA GLU A 18 -15.34 -5.28 13.24
C GLU A 18 -15.94 -4.22 12.30
N GLN A 19 -16.92 -3.46 12.78
CA GLN A 19 -17.54 -2.37 12.01
C GLN A 19 -16.62 -1.15 11.94
N VAL A 20 -15.83 -0.87 12.98
CA VAL A 20 -14.79 0.18 12.91
C VAL A 20 -13.76 -0.16 11.84
N ALA A 21 -13.31 -1.41 11.77
CA ALA A 21 -12.40 -1.86 10.72
C ALA A 21 -13.00 -1.67 9.32
N GLU A 22 -14.28 -2.03 9.15
CA GLU A 22 -14.99 -1.84 7.88
C GLU A 22 -15.11 -0.35 7.49
N VAL A 23 -15.38 0.55 8.46
CA VAL A 23 -15.40 2.00 8.21
C VAL A 23 -14.02 2.49 7.74
N VAL A 24 -12.95 2.07 8.40
CA VAL A 24 -11.57 2.41 8.02
C VAL A 24 -11.26 1.92 6.60
N ASP A 25 -11.60 0.68 6.27
CA ASP A 25 -11.34 0.10 4.95
C ASP A 25 -12.07 0.85 3.83
N ARG A 26 -13.35 1.20 4.04
CA ARG A 26 -14.16 1.94 3.06
C ARG A 26 -13.62 3.35 2.84
N LEU A 27 -13.28 4.06 3.92
CA LEU A 27 -12.69 5.41 3.84
C LEU A 27 -11.34 5.37 3.14
N THR A 28 -10.47 4.43 3.51
CA THR A 28 -9.15 4.29 2.90
C THR A 28 -9.27 3.89 1.43
N SER A 29 -10.21 3.01 1.07
CA SER A 29 -10.47 2.64 -0.33
C SER A 29 -10.88 3.84 -1.18
N GLY A 30 -11.72 4.74 -0.64
CA GLY A 30 -12.06 6.00 -1.31
C GLY A 30 -10.86 6.91 -1.57
N LEU A 31 -9.85 6.89 -0.70
CA LEU A 31 -8.61 7.65 -0.88
C LEU A 31 -7.69 7.06 -1.95
N HIS A 32 -7.87 5.80 -2.35
CA HIS A 32 -7.09 5.17 -3.42
C HIS A 32 -7.55 5.55 -4.83
N THR A 33 -8.57 6.41 -4.96
CA THR A 33 -9.18 6.73 -6.26
C THR A 33 -8.34 7.71 -7.09
N ASP A 34 -7.47 8.50 -6.45
CA ASP A 34 -6.64 9.51 -7.11
C ASP A 34 -5.27 8.94 -7.51
N VAL A 35 -5.26 7.88 -8.32
CA VAL A 35 -4.02 7.52 -9.04
C VAL A 35 -3.78 8.63 -10.06
N GLU A 36 -2.80 9.49 -9.79
CA GLU A 36 -2.44 10.61 -10.64
C GLU A 36 -2.32 10.15 -12.11
N PRO A 37 -2.96 10.86 -13.06
CA PRO A 37 -2.92 10.47 -14.47
C PRO A 37 -1.48 10.26 -14.93
N GLY A 38 -1.17 9.06 -15.40
CA GLY A 38 0.17 8.71 -15.88
C GLY A 38 1.02 7.90 -14.90
N ILE A 39 0.65 7.77 -13.61
CA ILE A 39 1.33 6.86 -12.67
C ILE A 39 1.33 5.43 -13.23
N GLU A 40 0.17 4.93 -13.67
CA GLU A 40 0.04 3.59 -14.24
C GLU A 40 0.94 3.39 -15.47
N SER A 41 1.09 4.43 -16.30
CA SER A 41 1.98 4.40 -17.46
C SER A 41 3.46 4.38 -17.05
N ALA A 42 3.83 5.21 -16.08
CA ALA A 42 5.18 5.27 -15.53
C ALA A 42 5.55 3.93 -14.86
N TRP A 43 4.65 3.32 -14.10
CA TRP A 43 4.83 2.00 -13.50
C TRP A 43 5.02 0.91 -14.55
N LYS A 44 4.23 0.92 -15.63
CA LYS A 44 4.41 0.00 -16.75
C LYS A 44 5.76 0.16 -17.43
N GLN A 45 6.20 1.40 -17.66
CA GLN A 45 7.51 1.67 -18.25
C GLN A 45 8.63 1.17 -17.35
N GLU A 46 8.58 1.51 -16.06
CA GLU A 46 9.61 1.16 -15.08
C GLU A 46 9.70 -0.35 -14.88
N THR A 47 8.56 -1.05 -14.80
CA THR A 47 8.52 -2.51 -14.63
C THR A 47 9.16 -3.22 -15.82
N ARG A 48 8.83 -2.80 -17.05
CA ARG A 48 9.45 -3.35 -18.27
C ARG A 48 10.95 -3.07 -18.33
N ARG A 49 11.36 -1.85 -17.97
CA ARG A 49 12.77 -1.48 -17.90
C ARG A 49 13.51 -2.40 -16.93
N ARG A 50 13.02 -2.56 -15.69
CA ARG A 50 13.65 -3.43 -14.67
C ARG A 50 13.71 -4.89 -15.10
N LEU A 51 12.65 -5.41 -15.73
CA LEU A 51 12.65 -6.78 -16.24
C LEU A 51 13.74 -6.98 -17.30
N ALA A 52 13.84 -6.07 -18.27
CA ALA A 52 14.87 -6.14 -19.31
C ALA A 52 16.29 -6.05 -18.73
N GLU A 53 16.51 -5.23 -17.69
CA GLU A 53 17.80 -5.15 -17.01
C GLU A 53 18.16 -6.45 -16.27
N LEU A 54 17.18 -7.12 -15.67
CA LEU A 54 17.37 -8.42 -15.04
C LEU A 54 17.67 -9.51 -16.08
N GLU A 55 16.88 -9.59 -17.15
CA GLU A 55 17.03 -10.59 -18.21
C GLU A 55 18.35 -10.44 -18.98
N SER A 56 18.81 -9.20 -19.19
CA SER A 56 20.10 -8.92 -19.82
C SER A 56 21.30 -9.11 -18.88
N GLY A 57 21.07 -9.35 -17.59
CA GLY A 57 22.13 -9.43 -16.59
C GLY A 57 22.81 -8.08 -16.28
N LYS A 58 22.25 -6.96 -16.74
CA LYS A 58 22.74 -5.61 -16.44
C LYS A 58 22.66 -5.30 -14.95
N VAL A 59 21.69 -5.91 -14.25
CA VAL A 59 21.56 -5.82 -12.78
C VAL A 59 21.58 -7.22 -12.17
N GLN A 60 22.20 -7.33 -10.99
CA GLN A 60 22.26 -8.58 -10.23
C GLN A 60 21.05 -8.69 -9.29
N ALA A 61 20.32 -9.80 -9.38
CA ALA A 61 19.23 -10.09 -8.46
C ALA A 61 19.76 -10.36 -7.04
N VAL A 62 19.01 -9.94 -6.02
CA VAL A 62 19.28 -10.29 -4.63
C VAL A 62 18.56 -11.59 -4.30
N SER A 63 19.22 -12.49 -3.58
CA SER A 63 18.60 -13.75 -3.14
C SER A 63 17.38 -13.48 -2.25
N GLY A 64 16.29 -14.22 -2.50
CA GLY A 64 15.06 -14.15 -1.71
C GLY A 64 15.32 -14.44 -0.22
N ASP A 65 16.18 -15.40 0.09
CA ASP A 65 16.51 -15.75 1.49
C ASP A 65 17.15 -14.59 2.24
N MET A 66 18.05 -13.84 1.57
CA MET A 66 18.68 -12.65 2.15
C MET A 66 17.64 -11.55 2.41
N VAL A 67 16.69 -11.36 1.50
CA VAL A 67 15.59 -10.40 1.67
C VAL A 67 14.70 -10.83 2.85
N SER A 68 14.31 -12.09 2.92
CA SER A 68 13.49 -12.62 4.02
C SER A 68 14.19 -12.53 5.37
N GLU A 69 15.50 -12.79 5.45
CA GLU A 69 16.27 -12.62 6.68
C GLU A 69 16.27 -11.17 7.14
N ARG A 70 16.46 -10.22 6.22
CA ARG A 70 16.40 -8.79 6.52
C ARG A 70 15.02 -8.36 7.00
N ILE A 71 13.95 -8.86 6.37
CA ILE A 71 12.56 -8.58 6.81
C ILE A 71 12.36 -9.07 8.25
N ARG A 72 12.76 -10.31 8.57
CA ARG A 72 12.62 -10.86 9.93
C ARG A 72 13.34 -10.00 10.98
N LYS A 73 14.51 -9.43 10.68
CA LYS A 73 15.21 -8.51 11.59
C LYS A 73 14.45 -7.20 11.86
N ILE A 74 13.60 -6.76 10.92
CA ILE A 74 12.83 -5.51 11.02
C ILE A 74 11.48 -5.74 11.71
N VAL A 75 10.73 -6.76 11.27
CA VAL A 75 9.33 -6.97 11.70
C VAL A 75 9.13 -8.20 12.57
N GLY A 76 10.08 -9.14 12.60
CA GLY A 76 10.02 -10.34 13.42
C GLY A 76 10.51 -10.07 14.84
N ARG A 77 9.58 -9.62 15.69
CA ARG A 77 9.71 -9.74 17.15
C ARG A 77 9.17 -11.10 17.59
#